data_AF-A0A7C5DMV2-F1
#
_entry.id   AF-A0A7C5DMV2-F1
#
_cell.length_a   1.000
_cell.length_b   1.000
_cell.length_c   1.000
_cell.angle_alpha   90.00
_cell.angle_beta   90.00
_cell.angle_gamma   90.00
#
_symmetry.space_group_name_H-M   'P 1'
#
loop_
_entity.id
_entity.type
_entity.pdbx_description
1 polymer ?
#
loop_
_entity_poly.entity_id
_entity_poly.type
_entity_poly.pdbx_seq_one_letter_code
_entity_poly.pdbx_strand_id
1 'polypeptide(L)'
;MRNKKSLLRNREGVFYVLISALFIIVMILVFLAYKEYAYTDRQKVIETRIMTINDFIKDIDSDSKRAIYISAFRSLIALEDYVATIGDYLNNTEELFRIAFYNGTINGTEVEILENSSYSDYLEKLRIIAGRIGLDINLNVTHITLYHDSPWSVNVIVTTHVNITDKKGLARWDFYKDYSTSVSIINIRDPLYSVATKGRIPNTIRITN
;
A
#
# COMPACT_ATOMS: atom_id res chain seq x y z
N MET A 1 87.37 -22.82 31.89
CA MET A 1 86.68 -22.31 30.68
C MET A 1 85.20 -22.65 30.78
N ARG A 2 84.34 -21.69 31.12
CA ARG A 2 82.92 -21.93 31.43
C ARG A 2 82.04 -21.67 30.20
N ASN A 3 81.17 -22.65 29.96
CA ASN A 3 80.34 -22.88 28.79
C ASN A 3 79.41 -21.70 28.45
N LYS A 4 79.67 -21.00 27.33
CA LYS A 4 78.90 -19.82 26.87
C LYS A 4 77.73 -20.18 25.92
N LYS A 5 77.45 -21.48 25.72
CA LYS A 5 76.49 -21.97 24.70
C LYS A 5 75.02 -22.06 25.13
N SER A 6 74.64 -21.88 26.39
CA SER A 6 73.23 -22.05 26.81
C SER A 6 72.35 -20.80 26.69
N LEU A 7 72.92 -19.60 26.52
CA LEU A 7 72.16 -18.35 26.41
C LEU A 7 71.59 -18.08 25.00
N LEU A 8 72.15 -18.70 23.95
CA LEU A 8 71.70 -18.52 22.56
C LEU A 8 70.48 -19.39 22.21
N ARG A 9 70.35 -20.58 22.81
CA ARG A 9 69.22 -21.50 22.58
C ARG A 9 67.87 -20.97 23.08
N ASN A 10 67.88 -20.05 24.06
CA ASN A 10 66.68 -19.39 24.58
C ASN A 10 66.21 -18.20 23.72
N ARG A 11 67.09 -17.61 22.89
CA ARG A 11 66.73 -16.46 22.02
C ARG A 11 65.88 -16.88 20.83
N GLU A 12 66.11 -18.09 20.32
CA GLU A 12 65.32 -18.65 19.22
C GLU A 12 63.88 -18.93 19.68
N GLY A 13 63.69 -19.49 20.88
CA GLY A 13 62.36 -19.69 21.47
C GLY A 13 61.57 -18.40 21.67
N VAL A 14 62.23 -17.32 22.13
CA VAL A 14 61.61 -15.99 22.26
C VAL A 14 61.17 -15.46 20.90
N PHE A 15 61.96 -15.69 19.84
CA PHE A 15 61.62 -15.27 18.47
C PHE A 15 60.40 -16.03 17.92
N TYR A 16 60.32 -17.33 18.15
CA TYR A 16 59.15 -18.13 17.77
C TYR A 16 57.88 -17.70 18.52
N VAL A 17 57.98 -17.41 19.82
CA VAL A 17 56.83 -16.89 20.60
C VAL A 17 56.38 -15.54 20.06
N LEU A 18 57.31 -14.64 19.72
CA LEU A 18 56.99 -13.33 19.13
C LEU A 18 56.28 -13.45 17.78
N ILE A 19 56.76 -14.33 16.89
CA ILE A 19 56.13 -14.57 15.59
C ILE A 19 54.74 -15.19 15.77
N SER A 20 54.61 -16.17 16.66
CA SER A 20 53.32 -16.82 16.93
C SER A 20 52.31 -15.83 17.54
N ALA A 21 52.74 -14.96 18.45
CA ALA A 21 51.91 -13.90 19.03
C ALA A 21 51.47 -12.90 17.96
N LEU A 22 52.38 -12.48 17.07
CA LEU A 22 52.05 -11.62 15.93
C LEU A 22 50.97 -12.27 15.04
N PHE A 23 51.13 -13.56 14.73
CA PHE A 23 50.16 -14.30 13.93
C PHE A 23 48.78 -14.37 14.60
N ILE A 24 48.73 -14.62 15.90
CA ILE A 24 47.48 -14.64 16.67
C ILE A 24 46.82 -13.26 16.65
N ILE A 25 47.59 -12.18 16.83
CA ILE A 25 47.08 -10.81 16.77
C ILE A 25 46.47 -10.51 15.39
N VAL A 26 47.16 -10.86 14.30
CA VAL A 26 46.65 -10.66 12.94
C VAL A 26 45.38 -11.49 12.71
N MET A 27 45.34 -12.75 13.17
CA MET A 27 44.14 -13.58 13.09
C MET A 27 42.95 -12.99 13.85
N ILE A 28 43.18 -12.46 15.05
CA ILE A 28 42.14 -11.79 15.84
C ILE A 28 41.62 -10.56 15.11
N LEU A 29 42.50 -9.73 14.56
CA LEU A 29 42.11 -8.53 13.80
C LEU A 29 41.26 -8.88 12.57
N VAL A 30 41.67 -9.89 11.80
CA VAL A 30 40.90 -10.36 10.63
C VAL A 30 39.53 -10.89 11.05
N PHE A 31 39.45 -11.63 12.15
CA PHE A 31 38.19 -12.19 12.66
C PHE A 31 37.23 -11.11 13.16
N LEU A 32 37.75 -10.10 13.87
CA LEU A 32 36.95 -8.97 14.34
C LEU A 32 36.42 -8.13 13.17
N ALA A 33 37.29 -7.81 12.20
CA ALA A 33 36.89 -7.09 10.99
C ALA A 33 35.80 -7.84 10.23
N TYR A 34 35.98 -9.14 9.97
CA TYR A 34 34.99 -9.95 9.26
C TYR A 34 33.62 -9.95 9.96
N LYS A 35 33.60 -10.07 11.29
CA LYS A 35 32.36 -9.98 12.06
C LYS A 35 31.67 -8.63 11.87
N GLU A 36 32.41 -7.54 12.03
CA GLU A 36 31.86 -6.19 11.95
C GLU A 36 31.29 -5.86 10.56
N TYR A 37 31.99 -6.25 9.49
CA TYR A 37 31.46 -6.13 8.12
C TYR A 37 30.21 -6.99 7.90
N ALA A 38 30.20 -8.24 8.36
CA ALA A 38 29.04 -9.12 8.18
C ALA A 38 27.80 -8.63 8.95
N TYR A 39 27.96 -8.02 10.12
CA TYR A 39 26.84 -7.46 10.89
C TYR A 39 26.31 -6.16 10.28
N THR A 40 27.20 -5.24 9.89
CA THR A 40 26.81 -3.95 9.31
C THR A 40 26.11 -4.13 7.96
N ASP A 41 26.58 -5.05 7.10
CA ASP A 41 25.91 -5.36 5.83
C ASP A 41 24.50 -5.93 6.04
N ARG A 42 24.33 -6.86 6.99
CA ARG A 42 23.01 -7.42 7.31
C ARG A 42 22.05 -6.37 7.84
N GLN A 43 22.52 -5.51 8.73
CA GLN A 43 21.71 -4.41 9.26
C GLN A 43 21.27 -3.45 8.16
N LYS A 44 22.19 -3.07 7.26
CA LYS A 44 21.89 -2.20 6.12
C LYS A 44 20.86 -2.79 5.16
N VAL A 45 20.91 -4.11 4.92
CA VAL A 45 19.91 -4.81 4.11
C VAL A 45 18.53 -4.75 4.79
N ILE A 46 18.45 -5.03 6.09
CA ILE A 46 17.20 -4.98 6.85
C ILE A 46 16.63 -3.55 6.84
N GLU A 47 17.47 -2.55 7.11
CA GLU A 47 17.10 -1.13 7.09
C GLU A 47 16.52 -0.74 5.72
N THR A 48 17.19 -1.13 4.63
CA THR A 48 16.72 -0.86 3.27
C THR A 48 15.34 -1.50 3.00
N ARG A 49 15.09 -2.72 3.49
CA ARG A 49 13.78 -3.37 3.35
C ARG A 49 12.70 -2.65 4.15
N ILE A 50 13.01 -2.23 5.37
CA ILE A 50 12.09 -1.45 6.22
C ILE A 50 11.74 -0.12 5.53
N MET A 51 12.74 0.60 5.00
CA MET A 51 12.51 1.84 4.25
C MET A 51 11.63 1.61 3.02
N THR A 52 11.91 0.56 2.26
CA THR A 52 11.10 0.20 1.08
C THR A 52 9.62 -0.01 1.43
N ILE A 53 9.34 -0.72 2.53
CA ILE A 53 7.95 -0.97 2.95
C ILE A 53 7.29 0.31 3.48
N ASN A 54 8.02 1.11 4.26
CA ASN A 54 7.51 2.38 4.75
C ASN A 54 7.16 3.34 3.61
N ASP A 55 8.00 3.42 2.58
CA ASP A 55 7.73 4.27 1.42
C ASP A 55 6.55 3.72 0.60
N PHE A 56 6.48 2.39 0.43
CA PHE A 56 5.31 1.76 -0.18
C PHE A 56 4.00 2.05 0.57
N ILE A 57 4.01 2.04 1.91
CA ILE A 57 2.84 2.40 2.73
C ILE A 57 2.43 3.87 2.52
N LYS A 58 3.40 4.79 2.38
CA LYS A 58 3.11 6.19 2.08
C LYS A 58 2.49 6.34 0.69
N ASP A 59 3.00 5.60 -0.29
CA ASP A 59 2.45 5.60 -1.66
C ASP A 59 1.01 5.08 -1.68
N ILE A 60 0.73 3.98 -0.95
CA ILE A 60 -0.64 3.46 -0.76
C ILE A 60 -1.56 4.55 -0.20
N ASP A 61 -1.11 5.35 0.77
CA ASP A 61 -1.95 6.39 1.38
C ASP A 61 -2.40 7.46 0.38
N SER A 62 -1.46 7.94 -0.44
CA SER A 62 -1.74 8.94 -1.46
C SER A 62 -2.59 8.37 -2.59
N ASP A 63 -2.24 7.17 -3.06
CA ASP A 63 -2.87 6.57 -4.23
C ASP A 63 -4.27 6.01 -3.92
N SER A 64 -4.48 5.48 -2.71
CA SER A 64 -5.80 5.03 -2.26
C SER A 64 -6.82 6.16 -2.28
N LYS A 65 -6.44 7.37 -1.85
CA LYS A 65 -7.34 8.54 -1.89
C LYS A 65 -7.78 8.88 -3.32
N ARG A 66 -6.87 8.77 -4.29
CA ARG A 66 -7.16 8.97 -5.72
C ARG A 66 -8.02 7.86 -6.28
N ALA A 67 -7.69 6.60 -5.98
CA ALA A 67 -8.46 5.44 -6.40
C ALA A 67 -9.91 5.52 -5.89
N ILE A 68 -10.10 5.81 -4.59
CA ILE A 68 -11.43 6.00 -4.01
C ILE A 68 -12.18 7.13 -4.73
N TYR A 69 -11.52 8.25 -5.02
CA TYR A 69 -12.16 9.37 -5.71
C TYR A 69 -12.66 8.95 -7.10
N ILE A 70 -11.80 8.28 -7.89
CA ILE A 70 -12.14 7.84 -9.25
C ILE A 70 -13.27 6.82 -9.23
N SER A 71 -13.15 5.78 -8.40
CA SER A 71 -14.15 4.71 -8.30
C SER A 71 -15.48 5.26 -7.79
N ALA A 72 -15.48 6.13 -6.78
CA ALA A 72 -16.69 6.74 -6.26
C ALA A 72 -17.37 7.67 -7.27
N PHE A 73 -16.60 8.55 -7.91
CA PHE A 73 -17.15 9.47 -8.91
C PHE A 73 -17.79 8.72 -10.08
N ARG A 74 -17.11 7.70 -10.62
CA ARG A 74 -17.66 6.87 -11.70
C ARG A 74 -18.87 6.06 -11.25
N SER A 75 -18.87 5.57 -10.01
CA SER A 75 -20.02 4.82 -9.45
C SER A 75 -21.26 5.70 -9.30
N LEU A 76 -21.09 6.96 -8.87
CA LEU A 76 -22.19 7.91 -8.80
C LEU A 76 -22.78 8.20 -10.19
N ILE A 77 -21.92 8.39 -11.20
CA ILE A 77 -22.38 8.57 -12.59
C ILE A 77 -23.08 7.32 -13.12
N ALA A 78 -22.52 6.13 -12.87
CA ALA A 78 -23.09 4.87 -13.31
C ALA A 78 -24.48 4.62 -12.70
N LEU A 79 -24.64 4.90 -11.40
CA LEU A 79 -25.93 4.80 -10.73
C LEU A 79 -26.94 5.81 -11.24
N GLU A 80 -26.50 7.04 -11.54
CA GLU A 80 -27.35 8.06 -12.14
C GLU A 80 -27.84 7.61 -13.52
N ASP A 81 -26.93 7.14 -14.37
CA ASP A 81 -27.27 6.67 -15.72
C ASP A 81 -28.25 5.48 -15.68
N TYR A 82 -28.04 4.58 -14.71
CA TYR A 82 -28.97 3.49 -14.44
C TYR A 82 -30.37 4.01 -14.06
N VAL A 83 -30.47 4.96 -13.12
CA VAL A 83 -31.74 5.60 -12.73
C VAL A 83 -32.41 6.31 -13.91
N ALA A 84 -31.65 7.02 -14.73
CA ALA A 84 -32.17 7.69 -15.91
C ALA A 84 -32.71 6.70 -16.95
N THR A 85 -32.09 5.52 -17.06
CA THR A 85 -32.50 4.46 -18.00
C THR A 85 -33.77 3.75 -17.54
N ILE A 86 -33.87 3.39 -16.25
CA ILE A 86 -35.07 2.72 -15.71
C ILE A 86 -36.23 3.70 -15.51
N GLY A 87 -35.93 4.97 -15.26
CA GLY A 87 -36.92 6.01 -14.99
C GLY A 87 -37.60 5.91 -13.62
N ASP A 88 -37.01 5.18 -12.68
CA ASP A 88 -37.52 4.89 -11.34
C ASP A 88 -36.41 5.06 -10.28
N TYR A 89 -36.81 5.28 -9.03
CA TYR A 89 -35.87 5.42 -7.91
C TYR A 89 -35.24 4.07 -7.51
N LEU A 90 -34.04 4.13 -6.93
CA LEU A 90 -33.37 2.96 -6.36
C LEU A 90 -33.95 2.60 -5.00
N ASN A 91 -34.19 1.30 -4.77
CA ASN A 91 -34.69 0.79 -3.49
C ASN A 91 -33.59 0.71 -2.41
N ASN A 92 -32.35 0.40 -2.79
CA ASN A 92 -31.20 0.32 -1.86
C ASN A 92 -29.96 0.99 -2.46
N THR A 93 -29.95 2.33 -2.45
CA THR A 93 -28.87 3.15 -3.05
C THR A 93 -27.51 2.86 -2.45
N GLU A 94 -27.43 2.68 -1.12
CA GLU A 94 -26.15 2.53 -0.43
C GLU A 94 -25.49 1.17 -0.75
N GLU A 95 -26.27 0.09 -0.78
CA GLU A 95 -25.78 -1.22 -1.18
C GLU A 95 -25.35 -1.25 -2.64
N LEU A 96 -26.17 -0.71 -3.54
CA LEU A 96 -25.84 -0.61 -4.97
C LEU A 96 -24.59 0.22 -5.21
N PHE A 97 -24.42 1.33 -4.49
CA PHE A 97 -23.19 2.11 -4.54
C PHE A 97 -21.98 1.31 -4.10
N ARG A 98 -22.07 0.56 -2.99
CA ARG A 98 -20.95 -0.27 -2.52
C ARG A 98 -20.55 -1.33 -3.55
N ILE A 99 -21.52 -1.96 -4.21
CA ILE A 99 -21.28 -2.96 -5.25
C ILE A 99 -20.65 -2.31 -6.50
N ALA A 100 -21.23 -1.19 -6.98
CA ALA A 100 -20.70 -0.47 -8.13
C ALA A 100 -19.28 0.05 -7.88
N PHE A 101 -19.04 0.61 -6.69
CA PHE A 101 -17.74 1.11 -6.26
C PHE A 101 -16.67 0.02 -6.18
N TYR A 102 -17.00 -1.10 -5.52
CA TYR A 102 -16.02 -2.14 -5.24
C TYR A 102 -15.82 -3.08 -6.43
N ASN A 103 -16.91 -3.58 -7.03
CA ASN A 103 -16.88 -4.60 -8.09
C ASN A 103 -17.07 -4.04 -9.51
N GLY A 104 -17.51 -2.79 -9.67
CA GLY A 104 -17.76 -2.21 -11.00
C GLY A 104 -19.05 -2.70 -11.69
N THR A 105 -20.00 -3.25 -10.93
CA THR A 105 -21.25 -3.80 -11.48
C THR A 105 -22.49 -3.15 -10.87
N ILE A 106 -23.56 -3.07 -11.65
CA ILE A 106 -24.89 -2.65 -11.19
C ILE A 106 -25.87 -3.79 -11.49
N ASN A 107 -26.55 -4.30 -10.46
CA ASN A 107 -27.50 -5.43 -10.58
C ASN A 107 -26.94 -6.68 -11.30
N GLY A 108 -25.64 -6.96 -11.13
CA GLY A 108 -24.96 -8.09 -11.77
C GLY A 108 -24.53 -7.86 -13.23
N THR A 109 -24.82 -6.69 -13.80
CA THR A 109 -24.33 -6.29 -15.13
C THR A 109 -23.12 -5.37 -15.00
N GLU A 110 -22.11 -5.61 -15.83
CA GLU A 110 -20.95 -4.71 -15.95
C GLU A 110 -21.37 -3.41 -16.63
N VAL A 111 -20.84 -2.30 -16.11
CA VAL A 111 -21.10 -0.96 -16.66
C VAL A 111 -19.82 -0.44 -17.29
N GLU A 112 -19.88 -0.04 -18.56
CA GLU A 112 -18.72 0.38 -19.35
C GLU A 112 -17.89 1.48 -18.65
N ILE A 113 -18.55 2.46 -18.02
CA ILE A 113 -17.84 3.54 -17.33
C ILE A 113 -17.05 3.07 -16.09
N LEU A 114 -17.41 1.92 -15.53
CA LEU A 114 -16.75 1.32 -14.36
C LEU A 114 -15.64 0.34 -14.73
N GLU A 115 -15.53 -0.05 -16.01
CA GLU A 115 -14.53 -1.00 -16.46
C GLU A 115 -13.11 -0.51 -16.09
N ASN A 116 -12.31 -1.41 -15.51
CA ASN A 116 -10.93 -1.16 -15.07
C ASN A 116 -10.74 -0.02 -14.07
N SER A 117 -11.83 0.43 -13.44
CA SER A 117 -11.89 1.64 -12.60
C SER A 117 -12.58 1.41 -11.27
N SER A 118 -12.94 0.16 -10.98
CA SER A 118 -13.46 -0.25 -9.68
C SER A 118 -12.34 -0.23 -8.62
N TYR A 119 -12.72 -0.19 -7.35
CA TYR A 119 -11.73 -0.24 -6.27
C TYR A 119 -11.05 -1.62 -6.21
N SER A 120 -11.72 -2.72 -6.58
CA SER A 120 -11.07 -4.03 -6.69
C SER A 120 -9.97 -4.05 -7.76
N ASP A 121 -10.18 -3.38 -8.90
CA ASP A 121 -9.16 -3.29 -9.96
C ASP A 121 -7.91 -2.56 -9.46
N TYR A 122 -8.11 -1.51 -8.66
CA TYR A 122 -7.02 -0.80 -8.00
C TYR A 122 -6.23 -1.71 -7.06
N LEU A 123 -6.91 -2.45 -6.18
CA LEU A 123 -6.25 -3.36 -5.22
C LEU A 123 -5.46 -4.46 -5.94
N GLU A 124 -5.98 -4.98 -7.05
CA GLU A 124 -5.27 -5.98 -7.86
C GLU A 124 -4.01 -5.39 -8.52
N LYS A 125 -4.11 -4.19 -9.11
CA LYS A 125 -2.94 -3.48 -9.66
C LYS A 125 -1.88 -3.25 -8.59
N LEU A 126 -2.30 -2.84 -7.38
CA LEU A 126 -1.40 -2.61 -6.26
C LEU A 126 -0.69 -3.90 -5.80
N ARG A 127 -1.41 -5.03 -5.77
CA ARG A 127 -0.85 -6.36 -5.47
C ARG A 127 0.22 -6.77 -6.47
N ILE A 128 -0.02 -6.53 -7.76
CA ILE A 128 0.96 -6.81 -8.82
C ILE A 128 2.22 -5.94 -8.64
N ILE A 129 2.07 -4.65 -8.34
CA ILE A 129 3.20 -3.74 -8.12
C ILE A 129 4.01 -4.17 -6.88
N ALA A 130 3.35 -4.47 -5.76
CA ALA A 130 4.00 -4.95 -4.55
C ALA A 130 4.78 -6.26 -4.78
N GLY A 131 4.20 -7.18 -5.54
CA GLY A 131 4.83 -8.44 -5.91
C GLY A 131 6.16 -8.27 -6.64
N ARG A 132 6.29 -7.22 -7.48
CA ARG A 132 7.51 -6.90 -8.24
C ARG A 132 8.65 -6.38 -7.36
N ILE A 133 8.34 -5.71 -6.25
CA ILE A 133 9.34 -5.22 -5.27
C ILE A 133 9.61 -6.23 -4.14
N GLY A 134 9.07 -7.43 -4.27
CA GLY A 134 9.28 -8.53 -3.34
C GLY A 134 8.48 -8.41 -2.05
N LEU A 135 7.35 -7.71 -2.08
CA LEU A 135 6.40 -7.66 -0.99
C LEU A 135 5.24 -8.62 -1.25
N ASP A 136 4.69 -9.17 -0.18
CA ASP A 136 3.41 -9.87 -0.17
C ASP A 136 2.42 -9.00 0.58
N ILE A 137 1.30 -8.68 -0.08
CA ILE A 137 0.31 -7.75 0.46
C ILE A 137 -1.07 -8.37 0.46
N ASN A 138 -1.79 -8.14 1.53
CA ASN A 138 -3.20 -8.48 1.66
C ASN A 138 -3.93 -7.25 2.18
N LEU A 139 -4.82 -6.72 1.33
CA LEU A 139 -5.62 -5.52 1.61
C LEU A 139 -7.08 -5.95 1.62
N ASN A 140 -7.66 -6.05 2.82
CA ASN A 140 -9.04 -6.45 2.97
C ASN A 140 -9.91 -5.25 3.33
N VAL A 141 -10.87 -4.93 2.46
CA VAL A 141 -11.84 -3.85 2.72
C VAL A 141 -12.88 -4.35 3.69
N THR A 142 -12.98 -3.72 4.85
CA THR A 142 -13.93 -4.10 5.89
C THR A 142 -15.25 -3.35 5.78
N HIS A 143 -15.17 -2.03 5.55
CA HIS A 143 -16.32 -1.15 5.48
C HIS A 143 -16.08 -0.08 4.41
N ILE A 144 -17.16 0.27 3.70
CA ILE A 144 -17.22 1.39 2.76
C ILE A 144 -18.39 2.24 3.21
N THR A 145 -18.14 3.45 3.70
CA THR A 145 -19.17 4.36 4.22
C THR A 145 -19.30 5.57 3.30
N LEU A 146 -20.54 5.96 3.04
CA LEU A 146 -20.89 7.11 2.21
C LEU A 146 -21.76 8.06 3.02
N TYR A 147 -21.41 9.34 3.09
CA TYR A 147 -22.24 10.34 3.74
C TYR A 147 -21.99 11.74 3.17
N HIS A 148 -22.93 12.65 3.37
CA HIS A 148 -22.78 14.04 2.97
C HIS A 148 -22.17 14.87 4.10
N ASP A 149 -21.05 15.53 3.82
CA ASP A 149 -20.56 16.64 4.65
C ASP A 149 -21.18 17.97 4.23
N SER A 150 -21.57 18.09 2.96
CA SER A 150 -22.25 19.25 2.42
C SER A 150 -23.35 18.84 1.43
N PRO A 151 -24.30 19.72 1.12
CA PRO A 151 -25.31 19.45 0.09
C PRO A 151 -24.73 19.20 -1.31
N TRP A 152 -23.46 19.52 -1.55
CA TRP A 152 -22.82 19.47 -2.87
C TRP A 152 -21.64 18.51 -2.93
N SER A 153 -21.33 17.82 -1.82
CA SER A 153 -20.24 16.86 -1.76
C SER A 153 -20.62 15.64 -0.94
N VAL A 154 -20.07 14.51 -1.37
CA VAL A 154 -20.22 13.22 -0.71
C VAL A 154 -18.85 12.74 -0.27
N ASN A 155 -18.71 12.45 1.01
CA ASN A 155 -17.53 11.81 1.56
C ASN A 155 -17.66 10.29 1.48
N VAL A 156 -16.58 9.68 1.01
CA VAL A 156 -16.44 8.23 0.91
C VAL A 156 -15.29 7.84 1.83
N ILE A 157 -15.54 6.94 2.77
CA ILE A 157 -14.53 6.38 3.67
C ILE A 157 -14.44 4.88 3.42
N VAL A 158 -13.23 4.40 3.18
CA VAL A 158 -12.92 2.98 3.03
C VAL A 158 -12.00 2.57 4.17
N THR A 159 -12.50 1.68 5.04
CA THR A 159 -11.72 1.10 6.13
C THR A 159 -11.09 -0.20 5.65
N THR A 160 -9.76 -0.21 5.56
CA THR A 160 -9.00 -1.34 5.03
C THR A 160 -8.10 -1.92 6.11
N HIS A 161 -8.13 -3.24 6.25
CA HIS A 161 -7.12 -4.00 6.96
C HIS A 161 -5.93 -4.23 6.03
N VAL A 162 -4.78 -3.69 6.42
CA VAL A 162 -3.55 -3.70 5.65
C VAL A 162 -2.56 -4.67 6.30
N ASN A 163 -2.22 -5.73 5.57
CA ASN A 163 -1.15 -6.64 5.94
C ASN A 163 -0.09 -6.64 4.83
N ILE A 164 1.14 -6.28 5.19
CA ILE A 164 2.27 -6.23 4.27
C ILE A 164 3.42 -6.99 4.89
N THR A 165 3.94 -7.97 4.17
CA THR A 165 5.05 -8.82 4.63
C THR A 165 6.15 -8.85 3.56
N ASP A 166 7.40 -8.71 3.99
CA ASP A 166 8.53 -8.99 3.11
C ASP A 166 8.55 -10.49 2.77
N LYS A 167 8.69 -10.86 1.48
CA LYS A 167 8.86 -12.27 1.08
C LYS A 167 10.05 -12.97 1.76
N LYS A 168 11.04 -12.21 2.22
CA LYS A 168 12.18 -12.74 2.99
C LYS A 168 11.89 -12.91 4.50
N GLY A 169 10.70 -12.54 4.96
CA GLY A 169 10.27 -12.67 6.36
C GLY A 169 10.97 -11.71 7.33
N LEU A 170 11.59 -10.63 6.83
CA LEU A 170 12.40 -9.72 7.65
C LEU A 170 11.56 -8.69 8.40
N ALA A 171 10.42 -8.29 7.84
CA ALA A 171 9.55 -7.27 8.43
C ALA A 171 8.09 -7.46 7.98
N ARG A 172 7.16 -7.05 8.85
CA ARG A 172 5.72 -7.13 8.65
C ARG A 172 5.02 -5.92 9.26
N TRP A 173 4.03 -5.41 8.55
CA TRP A 173 3.08 -4.41 9.02
C TRP A 173 1.68 -5.01 8.99
N ASP A 174 0.93 -4.74 10.04
CA ASP A 174 -0.43 -5.22 10.22
C ASP A 174 -1.23 -4.14 10.95
N PHE A 175 -2.12 -3.46 10.25
CA PHE A 175 -2.88 -2.35 10.83
C PHE A 175 -4.20 -2.12 10.09
N TYR A 176 -5.11 -1.40 10.76
CA TYR A 176 -6.32 -0.87 10.15
C TYR A 176 -6.12 0.60 9.82
N LYS A 177 -6.64 1.03 8.68
CA LYS A 177 -6.59 2.43 8.28
C LYS A 177 -7.83 2.83 7.49
N ASP A 178 -8.29 4.04 7.79
CA ASP A 178 -9.35 4.71 7.05
C ASP A 178 -8.75 5.59 5.96
N TYR A 179 -9.18 5.36 4.73
CA TYR A 179 -8.88 6.19 3.58
C TYR A 179 -10.13 6.94 3.18
N SER A 180 -10.07 8.26 3.16
CA SER A 180 -11.23 9.11 2.89
C SER A 180 -10.97 10.09 1.76
N THR A 181 -12.03 10.38 1.01
CA THR A 181 -12.03 11.43 -0.02
C THR A 181 -13.40 12.08 -0.11
N SER A 182 -13.43 13.30 -0.66
CA SER A 182 -14.67 14.03 -0.92
C SER A 182 -14.88 14.15 -2.42
N VAL A 183 -16.07 13.75 -2.88
CA VAL A 183 -16.48 13.80 -4.28
C VAL A 183 -17.55 14.87 -4.43
N SER A 184 -17.31 15.83 -5.32
CA SER A 184 -18.32 16.83 -5.68
C SER A 184 -19.41 16.17 -6.53
N ILE A 185 -20.67 16.44 -6.19
CA ILE A 185 -21.84 16.01 -6.97
C ILE A 185 -22.37 17.11 -7.89
N ILE A 186 -21.70 18.26 -7.92
CA ILE A 186 -22.02 19.35 -8.84
C ILE A 186 -21.79 18.86 -10.28
N ASN A 187 -22.68 19.24 -11.19
CA ASN A 187 -22.71 18.82 -12.59
C ASN A 187 -23.02 17.33 -12.82
N ILE A 188 -23.27 16.54 -11.78
CA ILE A 188 -23.93 15.23 -11.94
C ILE A 188 -25.41 15.48 -12.25
N ARG A 189 -26.02 14.64 -13.09
CA ARG A 189 -27.44 14.76 -13.43
C ARG A 189 -28.29 14.47 -12.18
N ASP A 190 -29.34 15.25 -11.99
CA ASP A 190 -30.21 15.18 -10.83
C ASP A 190 -31.19 14.00 -10.99
N PRO A 191 -31.11 12.96 -10.13
CA PRO A 191 -32.00 11.81 -10.20
C PRO A 191 -33.48 12.19 -10.08
N LEU A 192 -33.82 13.27 -9.38
CA LEU A 192 -35.20 13.75 -9.24
C LEU A 192 -35.78 14.14 -10.60
N TYR A 193 -35.01 14.85 -11.42
CA TYR A 193 -35.40 15.22 -12.77
C TYR A 193 -35.39 14.01 -13.72
N SER A 194 -34.39 13.14 -13.59
CA SER A 194 -34.30 11.90 -14.36
C SER A 194 -35.56 11.04 -14.18
N VAL A 195 -36.00 10.82 -12.95
CA VAL A 195 -37.21 10.04 -12.65
C VAL A 195 -38.48 10.80 -13.09
N ALA A 196 -38.63 12.07 -12.72
CA ALA A 196 -39.83 12.85 -13.03
C ALA A 196 -40.09 12.98 -14.54
N THR A 197 -39.02 13.00 -15.35
CA THR A 197 -39.11 13.16 -16.81
C THR A 197 -38.92 11.84 -17.58
N LYS A 198 -38.78 10.70 -16.87
CA LYS A 198 -38.46 9.39 -17.46
C LYS A 198 -37.23 9.44 -18.37
N GLY A 199 -36.18 10.12 -17.90
CA GLY A 199 -34.90 10.29 -18.58
C GLY A 199 -34.91 11.27 -19.77
N ARG A 200 -36.03 11.93 -20.08
CA ARG A 200 -36.16 12.75 -21.29
C ARG A 200 -35.51 14.13 -21.20
N ILE A 201 -35.49 14.72 -20.01
CA ILE A 201 -34.91 16.06 -19.81
C ILE A 201 -33.77 15.93 -18.79
N PRO A 202 -32.51 16.05 -19.23
CA PRO A 202 -31.40 16.07 -18.30
C PRO A 202 -31.34 17.43 -17.60
N ASN A 203 -31.30 17.40 -16.27
CA ASN A 203 -30.92 18.56 -15.46
C ASN A 203 -29.75 18.16 -14.57
N THR A 204 -28.85 19.10 -14.30
CA THR A 204 -27.65 18.85 -13.48
C THR A 204 -27.74 19.58 -12.16
N ILE A 205 -27.18 19.00 -11.11
CA ILE A 205 -27.09 19.61 -9.78
C ILE A 205 -26.17 20.84 -9.87
N ARG A 206 -26.67 22.00 -9.44
CA ARG A 206 -25.96 23.29 -9.47
C ARG A 206 -26.24 24.07 -8.19
N ILE A 207 -25.28 24.91 -7.81
CA ILE A 207 -25.47 25.89 -6.72
C ILE A 207 -26.32 27.04 -7.29
N THR A 208 -27.41 27.38 -6.62
CA THR A 208 -28.19 28.58 -6.94
C THR A 208 -27.46 29.80 -6.37
N ASN A 209 -27.23 30.81 -7.20
CA ASN A 209 -26.70 32.11 -6.78
C ASN A 209 -27.78 32.97 -6.10
#